data_AF-A0A3D5TG55-F1
#
_entry.id   AF-A0A3D5TG55-F1
#
_cell.length_a   1.000
_cell.length_b   1.000
_cell.length_c   1.000
_cell.angle_alpha   90.00
_cell.angle_beta   90.00
_cell.angle_gamma   90.00
#
_symmetry.space_group_name_H-M   'P 1'
#
loop_
_entity.id
_entity.type
_entity.pdbx_description
1 polymer ?
#
loop_
_entity_poly.entity_id
_entity_poly.type
_entity_poly.pdbx_seq_one_letter_code
_entity_poly.pdbx_strand_id
1 'polypeptide(L)'
;MIELLARLFIRGRDALAPSALRRAYGQLCGAVGIGLNLLLFAVKFFAGSVSGSIAITADAFNNLSDAGSSLVTLLGFRLAGRKPDPEHPFGHGRMEYISGLVVSGLILLMGVELGKSSLGKILHPEEVASSPLVLVILAVSIGVKLYMFSYNRAVGKKIHSTAMDATAMDSLSDAVSTAAVLVATLVGQFTGLMIDGWVGLLVALFILYSAYKAAKETLSPLLGQTPDPEFVRHIQEIVLSYPEVQNVHDLIVHDYGPGRVIISLHAEVSASGNLLQLHDVIDNIEHRLQKELGCVAVIHMDPIVTDDPETQRLRLAVAEKVKTIDPRLTIHDFRMVPGPSHTNLIFDTVVPYGVKLDRAQVQKRIAELVRQLGEQYFAVVQIDNSYVL
;
A
#
# COMPACT_ATOMS: atom_id res chain seq x y z
N MET A 1 23.86 -10.27 -4.54
CA MET A 1 24.22 -11.21 -3.46
C MET A 1 23.01 -11.81 -2.75
N ILE A 2 21.95 -11.06 -2.41
CA ILE A 2 20.68 -11.66 -1.93
C ILE A 2 20.08 -12.65 -2.94
N GLU A 3 20.30 -12.42 -4.24
CA GLU A 3 19.93 -13.40 -5.27
C GLU A 3 20.69 -14.73 -5.17
N LEU A 4 21.94 -14.71 -4.69
CA LEU A 4 22.73 -15.91 -4.47
C LEU A 4 22.20 -16.68 -3.25
N LEU A 5 21.92 -15.97 -2.15
CA LEU A 5 21.24 -16.55 -0.99
C LEU A 5 19.85 -17.09 -1.37
N ALA A 6 19.09 -16.36 -2.18
CA ALA A 6 17.80 -16.82 -2.68
C ALA A 6 17.93 -18.08 -3.54
N ARG A 7 18.95 -18.16 -4.42
CA ARG A 7 19.23 -19.38 -5.21
C ARG A 7 19.62 -20.58 -4.33
N LEU A 8 20.33 -20.34 -3.23
CA LEU A 8 20.80 -21.40 -2.33
C LEU A 8 19.72 -21.89 -1.37
N PHE A 9 18.92 -20.97 -0.81
CA PHE A 9 17.98 -21.28 0.27
C PHE A 9 16.53 -21.46 -0.19
N ILE A 10 16.13 -20.88 -1.33
CA ILE A 10 14.78 -21.08 -1.90
C ILE A 10 14.84 -22.24 -2.91
N ARG A 11 14.67 -23.47 -2.40
CA ARG A 11 14.64 -24.67 -3.24
C ARG A 11 13.44 -24.66 -4.20
N GLY A 12 13.65 -25.01 -5.46
CA GLY A 12 12.58 -25.13 -6.46
C GLY A 12 11.90 -23.80 -6.83
N ARG A 13 12.63 -22.68 -6.75
CA ARG A 13 12.09 -21.32 -6.95
C ARG A 13 11.26 -21.15 -8.24
N ASP A 14 11.65 -21.84 -9.32
CA ASP A 14 11.02 -21.70 -10.63
C ASP A 14 9.72 -22.54 -10.73
N ALA A 15 9.49 -23.45 -9.78
CA ALA A 15 8.27 -24.26 -9.67
C ALA A 15 7.30 -23.74 -8.58
N LEU A 16 7.67 -22.70 -7.84
CA LEU A 16 6.81 -22.10 -6.82
C LEU A 16 5.77 -21.19 -7.45
N ALA A 17 4.53 -21.26 -6.94
CA ALA A 17 3.52 -20.25 -7.24
C ALA A 17 4.04 -18.84 -6.85
N PRO A 18 3.67 -17.78 -7.59
CA PRO A 18 4.17 -16.42 -7.34
C PRO A 18 4.02 -15.95 -5.88
N SER A 19 2.89 -16.27 -5.23
CA SER A 19 2.62 -15.94 -3.83
C SER A 19 3.54 -16.67 -2.84
N ALA A 20 3.84 -17.95 -3.11
CA ALA A 20 4.76 -18.75 -2.30
C ALA A 20 6.21 -18.26 -2.45
N LEU A 21 6.61 -17.90 -3.68
CA LEU A 21 7.92 -17.33 -3.95
C LEU A 21 8.11 -15.98 -3.25
N ARG A 22 7.12 -15.08 -3.32
CA ARG A 22 7.12 -13.80 -2.58
C ARG A 22 7.35 -14.01 -1.08
N ARG A 23 6.60 -14.95 -0.49
CA ARG A 23 6.72 -15.27 0.94
C ARG A 23 8.12 -15.77 1.28
N ALA A 24 8.70 -16.65 0.47
CA ALA A 24 10.04 -17.19 0.70
C ALA A 24 11.11 -16.08 0.68
N TYR A 25 10.99 -15.11 -0.23
CA TYR A 25 11.86 -13.93 -0.24
C TYR A 25 11.77 -13.12 1.05
N GLY A 26 10.55 -12.77 1.49
CA GLY A 26 10.36 -12.01 2.73
C GLY A 26 10.89 -12.75 3.96
N GLN A 27 10.67 -14.06 4.05
CA GLN A 27 11.19 -14.90 5.13
C GLN A 27 12.71 -15.01 5.14
N LEU A 28 13.33 -15.15 3.97
CA LEU A 28 14.79 -15.18 3.84
C LEU A 28 15.41 -13.85 4.27
N CYS A 29 14.85 -12.72 3.82
CA CYS A 29 15.33 -11.39 4.19
C CYS A 29 15.21 -11.15 5.70
N GLY A 30 14.09 -11.54 6.31
CA GLY A 30 13.92 -11.48 7.77
C GLY A 30 14.96 -12.32 8.51
N ALA A 31 15.18 -13.57 8.10
CA ALA A 31 16.16 -14.47 8.75
C ALA A 31 17.61 -13.96 8.62
N VAL A 32 18.00 -13.47 7.44
CA VAL A 32 19.31 -12.85 7.21
C VAL A 32 19.46 -11.58 8.04
N GLY A 33 18.42 -10.75 8.11
CA GLY A 33 18.41 -9.53 8.92
C GLY A 33 18.61 -9.82 10.40
N ILE A 34 17.91 -10.81 10.96
CA ILE A 34 18.10 -11.28 12.34
C ILE A 34 19.56 -11.70 12.56
N GLY A 35 20.12 -12.55 11.67
CA GLY A 35 21.49 -13.04 11.81
C GLY A 35 22.54 -11.92 11.79
N LEU A 36 22.41 -10.98 10.85
CA LEU A 36 23.34 -9.84 10.74
C LEU A 36 23.25 -8.89 11.93
N ASN A 37 22.04 -8.58 12.39
CA ASN A 37 21.84 -7.71 13.55
C ASN A 37 22.35 -8.35 14.85
N LEU A 38 22.13 -9.66 15.06
CA LEU A 38 22.70 -10.38 16.20
C LEU A 38 24.22 -10.45 16.15
N LEU A 39 24.81 -10.60 14.96
CA LEU A 39 26.26 -10.55 14.78
C LEU A 39 26.82 -9.16 15.12
N LEU A 40 26.20 -8.09 14.63
CA LEU A 40 26.59 -6.71 14.95
C LEU A 40 26.46 -6.45 16.45
N PHE A 41 25.37 -6.89 17.09
CA PHE A 41 25.20 -6.82 18.54
C PHE A 41 26.36 -7.49 19.26
N ALA A 42 26.68 -8.75 18.93
CA ALA A 42 27.75 -9.49 19.60
C ALA A 42 29.12 -8.79 19.46
N VAL A 43 29.46 -8.33 18.25
CA VAL A 43 30.74 -7.63 17.98
C VAL A 43 30.81 -6.31 18.74
N LYS A 44 29.77 -5.48 18.66
CA LYS A 44 29.72 -4.18 19.35
C LYS A 44 29.69 -4.34 20.86
N PHE A 45 28.91 -5.26 21.40
CA PHE A 45 28.82 -5.51 22.83
C PHE A 45 30.16 -5.98 23.42
N PHE A 46 30.85 -6.90 22.73
CA PHE A 46 32.18 -7.34 23.13
C PHE A 46 33.18 -6.17 23.10
N ALA A 47 33.20 -5.39 22.03
CA ALA A 47 34.10 -4.25 21.91
C ALA A 47 33.80 -3.14 22.93
N GLY A 48 32.53 -2.86 23.20
CA GLY A 48 32.08 -1.94 24.24
C GLY A 48 32.51 -2.39 25.62
N SER A 49 32.39 -3.69 25.91
CA SER A 49 32.83 -4.28 27.19
C SER A 49 34.34 -4.20 27.38
N VAL A 50 35.13 -4.52 26.35
CA VAL A 50 36.59 -4.48 26.42
C VAL A 50 37.13 -3.04 26.46
N SER A 51 36.48 -2.11 25.76
CA SER A 51 36.87 -0.69 25.74
C SER A 51 36.34 0.12 26.92
N GLY A 52 35.40 -0.42 27.70
CA GLY A 52 34.67 0.33 28.73
C GLY A 52 33.72 1.39 28.17
N SER A 53 33.44 1.37 26.85
CA SER A 53 32.62 2.38 26.20
C SER A 53 31.13 2.08 26.36
N ILE A 54 30.48 2.89 27.19
CA ILE A 54 29.03 2.86 27.39
C ILE A 54 28.31 3.19 26.06
N ALA A 55 28.85 4.10 25.25
CA ALA A 55 28.27 4.51 23.97
C ALA A 55 28.20 3.34 22.97
N ILE A 56 29.27 2.55 22.84
CA ILE A 56 29.30 1.39 21.93
C ILE A 56 28.39 0.28 22.44
N THR A 57 28.38 0.07 23.76
CA THR A 57 27.51 -0.93 24.39
C THR A 57 26.05 -0.59 24.15
N ALA A 58 25.66 0.69 24.29
CA ALA A 58 24.31 1.16 23.97
C ALA A 58 23.97 0.98 22.48
N ASP A 59 24.91 1.31 21.58
CA ASP A 59 24.76 1.09 20.14
C ASP A 59 24.64 -0.40 19.75
N ALA A 60 25.22 -1.31 20.55
CA ALA A 60 24.97 -2.74 20.39
C ALA A 60 23.50 -3.08 20.64
N PHE A 61 22.91 -2.57 21.72
CA PHE A 61 21.49 -2.82 22.05
C PHE A 61 20.53 -2.30 20.97
N ASN A 62 20.90 -1.26 20.22
CA ASN A 62 20.14 -0.86 19.02
C ASN A 62 20.08 -2.01 18.01
N ASN A 63 21.23 -2.63 17.67
CA ASN A 63 21.24 -3.80 16.80
C ASN A 63 20.44 -4.99 17.35
N LEU A 64 20.34 -5.14 18.67
CA LEU A 64 19.46 -6.15 19.27
C LEU A 64 17.98 -5.83 19.04
N SER A 65 17.59 -4.56 19.19
CA SER A 65 16.24 -4.07 18.86
C SER A 65 15.91 -4.30 17.38
N ASP A 66 16.86 -4.10 16.48
CA ASP A 66 16.68 -4.31 15.03
C ASP A 66 16.53 -5.80 14.68
N ALA A 67 17.17 -6.68 15.43
CA ALA A 67 16.90 -8.12 15.34
C ALA A 67 15.45 -8.43 15.76
N GLY A 68 14.94 -7.74 16.78
CA GLY A 68 13.52 -7.75 17.16
C GLY A 68 12.60 -7.27 16.04
N SER A 69 12.89 -6.12 15.42
CA SER A 69 12.13 -5.61 14.26
C SER A 69 12.15 -6.59 13.09
N SER A 70 13.31 -7.19 12.80
CA SER A 70 13.46 -8.22 11.76
C SER A 70 12.65 -9.48 12.07
N LEU A 71 12.53 -9.85 13.35
CA LEU A 71 11.67 -10.95 13.81
C LEU A 71 10.19 -10.60 13.63
N VAL A 72 9.77 -9.38 13.96
CA VAL A 72 8.39 -8.90 13.72
C VAL A 72 8.06 -9.00 12.24
N THR A 73 8.95 -8.55 11.36
CA THR A 73 8.76 -8.65 9.91
C THR A 73 8.67 -10.12 9.45
N LEU A 74 9.57 -10.98 9.93
CA LEU A 74 9.56 -12.42 9.61
C LEU A 74 8.24 -13.09 10.04
N LEU A 75 7.77 -12.80 11.25
CA LEU A 75 6.49 -13.28 11.76
C LEU A 75 5.33 -12.70 10.97
N GLY A 76 5.37 -11.41 10.59
CA GLY A 76 4.41 -10.74 9.72
C GLY A 76 4.21 -11.49 8.41
N PHE A 77 5.29 -11.81 7.69
CA PHE A 77 5.23 -12.63 6.47
C PHE A 77 4.71 -14.05 6.73
N ARG A 78 5.08 -14.67 7.85
CA ARG A 78 4.62 -16.02 8.20
C ARG A 78 3.11 -16.03 8.48
N LEU A 79 2.60 -15.02 9.18
CA LEU A 79 1.19 -14.85 9.52
C LEU A 79 0.38 -14.44 8.28
N ALA A 80 0.86 -13.50 7.47
CA ALA A 80 0.23 -13.10 6.21
C ALA A 80 0.06 -14.25 5.21
N GLY A 81 1.00 -15.20 5.25
CA GLY A 81 0.95 -16.43 4.46
C GLY A 81 0.01 -17.52 4.99
N ARG A 82 -0.73 -17.30 6.09
CA ARG A 82 -1.73 -18.27 6.58
C ARG A 82 -2.94 -18.34 5.65
N LYS A 83 -3.46 -19.56 5.47
CA LYS A 83 -4.69 -19.79 4.71
C LYS A 83 -5.89 -19.16 5.43
N PRO A 84 -7.00 -18.88 4.73
CA PRO A 84 -8.26 -18.54 5.36
C PRO A 84 -8.71 -19.58 6.40
N ASP A 85 -9.38 -19.10 7.43
CA ASP A 85 -9.99 -19.91 8.49
C ASP A 85 -11.35 -19.29 8.91
N PRO A 86 -12.12 -19.93 9.81
CA PRO A 86 -13.45 -19.44 10.18
C PRO A 86 -13.49 -18.05 10.82
N GLU A 87 -12.41 -17.63 11.51
CA GLU A 87 -12.32 -16.29 12.11
C GLU A 87 -11.90 -15.25 11.05
N HIS A 88 -11.16 -15.68 10.04
CA HIS A 88 -10.62 -14.85 8.97
C HIS A 88 -10.86 -15.48 7.58
N PRO A 89 -12.09 -15.41 7.05
CA PRO A 89 -12.48 -16.08 5.80
C PRO A 89 -11.80 -15.50 4.55
N PHE A 90 -11.31 -14.26 4.62
CA PHE A 90 -10.49 -13.64 3.55
C PHE A 90 -8.98 -13.86 3.75
N GLY A 91 -8.60 -14.62 4.77
CA GLY A 91 -7.21 -14.89 5.13
C GLY A 91 -6.54 -13.75 5.89
N HIS A 92 -5.22 -13.88 6.03
CA HIS A 92 -4.42 -13.08 6.96
C HIS A 92 -3.51 -12.06 6.29
N GLY A 93 -3.68 -11.79 4.99
CA GLY A 93 -2.71 -11.02 4.19
C GLY A 93 -2.35 -9.66 4.79
N ARG A 94 -3.33 -8.95 5.36
CA ARG A 94 -3.14 -7.65 6.03
C ARG A 94 -2.20 -7.68 7.23
N MET A 95 -1.87 -8.86 7.79
CA MET A 95 -0.83 -9.00 8.83
C MET A 95 0.54 -8.52 8.36
N GLU A 96 0.82 -8.54 7.05
CA GLU A 96 2.06 -7.95 6.51
C GLU A 96 2.08 -6.44 6.75
N TYR A 97 0.97 -5.75 6.45
CA TYR A 97 0.83 -4.32 6.70
C TYR A 97 0.86 -4.02 8.21
N ILE A 98 0.17 -4.79 9.04
CA ILE A 98 0.22 -4.61 10.50
C ILE A 98 1.66 -4.74 11.01
N SER A 99 2.43 -5.72 10.53
CA SER A 99 3.84 -5.87 10.91
C SER A 99 4.70 -4.68 10.48
N GLY A 100 4.49 -4.13 9.27
CA GLY A 100 5.17 -2.92 8.81
C GLY A 100 4.82 -1.69 9.65
N LEU A 101 3.58 -1.59 10.15
CA LEU A 101 3.15 -0.51 11.03
C LEU A 101 3.82 -0.62 12.40
N VAL A 102 3.94 -1.84 12.96
CA VAL A 102 4.67 -2.09 14.21
C VAL A 102 6.14 -1.70 14.06
N VAL A 103 6.80 -2.12 12.97
CA VAL A 103 8.19 -1.73 12.68
C VAL A 103 8.33 -0.21 12.56
N SER A 104 7.43 0.45 11.82
CA SER A 104 7.44 1.91 11.69
C SER A 104 7.27 2.62 13.04
N GLY A 105 6.46 2.05 13.95
CA GLY A 105 6.31 2.54 15.32
C GLY A 105 7.57 2.38 16.17
N LEU A 106 8.30 1.27 16.02
CA LEU A 106 9.60 1.07 16.68
C LEU A 106 10.65 2.09 16.19
N ILE A 107 10.71 2.34 14.87
CA ILE A 107 11.61 3.36 14.29
C ILE A 107 11.26 4.74 14.82
N LEU A 108 9.97 5.07 14.93
CA LEU A 108 9.52 6.35 15.48
C LEU A 108 9.99 6.52 16.94
N LEU A 109 9.84 5.48 17.77
CA LEU A 109 10.30 5.47 19.16
C LEU A 109 11.82 5.71 19.23
N MET A 110 12.60 5.01 18.41
CA MET A 110 14.05 5.19 18.31
C MET A 110 14.44 6.60 17.87
N GLY A 111 13.73 7.18 16.89
CA GLY A 111 13.93 8.56 16.47
C GLY A 111 13.69 9.58 17.59
N VAL A 112 12.65 9.38 18.41
CA VAL A 112 12.37 10.22 19.59
C VAL A 112 13.46 10.08 20.63
N GLU A 113 13.90 8.85 20.92
CA GLU A 113 14.92 8.57 21.92
C GLU A 113 16.28 9.15 21.51
N LEU A 114 16.67 9.02 20.24
CA LEU A 114 17.85 9.66 19.69
C LEU A 114 17.75 11.18 19.77
N GLY A 115 16.59 11.77 19.44
CA GLY A 115 16.37 13.21 19.55
C GLY A 115 16.53 13.71 20.99
N LYS A 116 15.99 12.98 21.97
CA LYS A 116 16.13 13.28 23.40
C LYS A 116 17.59 13.17 23.86
N SER A 117 18.30 12.11 23.47
CA SER A 117 19.72 11.92 23.78
C SER A 117 20.58 13.03 23.17
N SER A 118 20.32 13.38 21.91
CA SER A 118 21.02 14.43 21.18
C SER A 118 20.83 15.80 21.82
N LEU A 119 19.60 16.15 22.22
CA LEU A 119 19.33 17.37 22.98
C LEU A 119 20.06 17.39 24.32
N GLY A 120 20.12 16.24 25.01
CA GLY A 120 20.93 16.08 26.22
C GLY A 120 22.40 16.40 25.99
N LYS A 121 23.00 15.90 24.91
CA LYS A 121 24.40 16.17 24.54
C LYS A 121 24.66 17.63 24.14
N ILE A 122 23.66 18.34 23.62
CA ILE A 122 23.76 19.78 23.36
C ILE A 122 23.81 20.56 24.69
N LEU A 123 22.99 20.16 25.67
CA LEU A 123 22.90 20.82 26.97
C LEU A 123 24.06 20.46 27.91
N HIS A 124 24.55 19.22 27.82
CA HIS A 124 25.64 18.68 28.63
C HIS A 124 26.66 17.99 27.71
N PRO A 125 27.61 18.75 27.14
CA PRO A 125 28.62 18.19 26.26
C PRO A 125 29.53 17.20 27.02
N GLU A 126 29.63 15.97 26.54
CA GLU A 126 30.54 14.93 27.06
C GLU A 126 31.61 14.57 26.03
N GLU A 127 32.85 14.35 26.48
CA GLU A 127 33.93 13.92 25.60
C GLU A 127 33.71 12.48 25.12
N VAL A 128 33.70 12.29 23.80
CA VAL A 128 33.58 10.97 23.19
C VAL A 128 34.94 10.28 23.21
N ALA A 129 35.15 9.43 24.21
CA ALA A 129 36.31 8.54 24.26
C ALA A 129 36.35 7.66 23.00
N SER A 130 37.38 7.84 22.18
CA SER A 130 37.47 7.25 20.86
C SER A 130 38.78 6.48 20.70
N SER A 131 38.67 5.16 20.54
CA SER A 131 39.78 4.28 20.20
C SER A 131 39.72 3.94 18.70
N PRO A 132 40.85 3.74 18.01
CA PRO A 132 40.87 3.30 16.60
C PRO A 132 40.01 2.07 16.34
N LEU A 133 39.90 1.16 17.33
CA LEU A 133 39.04 -0.03 17.26
C LEU A 133 37.56 0.36 17.10
N VAL A 134 37.12 1.42 17.78
CA VAL A 134 35.73 1.93 17.74
C VAL A 134 35.39 2.46 16.36
N LEU A 135 36.29 3.25 15.78
CA LEU A 135 36.10 3.82 14.44
C LEU A 135 35.96 2.73 13.38
N VAL A 136 36.79 1.68 13.46
CA VAL A 136 36.71 0.53 12.56
C VAL A 136 35.38 -0.20 12.72
N ILE A 137 34.93 -0.42 13.96
CA ILE A 137 33.64 -1.10 14.22
C ILE A 137 32.46 -0.29 13.70
N LEU A 138 32.45 1.03 13.90
CA LEU A 138 31.41 1.91 13.35
C LEU A 138 31.42 1.86 11.82
N ALA A 139 32.60 1.93 11.17
CA ALA A 139 32.72 1.85 9.72
C ALA A 139 32.20 0.50 9.16
N VAL A 140 32.57 -0.62 9.80
CA VAL A 140 32.06 -1.95 9.42
C VAL A 140 30.54 -2.03 9.62
N SER A 141 30.02 -1.47 10.71
CA SER A 141 28.59 -1.47 11.01
C SER A 141 27.79 -0.70 9.95
N ILE A 142 28.29 0.46 9.53
CA ILE A 142 27.70 1.24 8.42
C ILE A 142 27.68 0.39 7.15
N GLY A 143 28.78 -0.29 6.82
CA GLY A 143 28.86 -1.17 5.64
C GLY A 143 27.82 -2.30 5.68
N VAL A 144 27.65 -2.96 6.82
CA VAL A 144 26.65 -4.03 7.00
C VAL A 144 25.23 -3.47 6.89
N LYS A 145 24.95 -2.31 7.50
CA LYS A 145 23.62 -1.68 7.45
C LYS A 145 23.27 -1.18 6.03
N LEU A 146 24.21 -0.62 5.30
CA LEU A 146 24.02 -0.26 3.88
C LEU A 146 23.80 -1.50 3.02
N TYR A 147 24.50 -2.59 3.30
CA TYR A 147 24.21 -3.88 2.66
C TYR A 147 22.78 -4.33 2.94
N MET A 148 22.33 -4.24 4.21
CA MET A 148 20.96 -4.57 4.61
C MET A 148 19.90 -3.73 3.92
N PHE A 149 20.09 -2.41 3.89
CA PHE A 149 19.25 -1.49 3.14
C PHE A 149 19.15 -1.91 1.67
N SER A 150 20.29 -2.17 1.01
CA SER A 150 20.33 -2.47 -0.42
C SER A 150 19.53 -3.71 -0.77
N TYR A 151 19.65 -4.80 0.00
CA TYR A 151 18.93 -6.03 -0.30
C TYR A 151 17.46 -5.96 0.10
N ASN A 152 17.13 -5.34 1.23
CA ASN A 152 15.73 -5.19 1.66
C ASN A 152 14.97 -4.30 0.67
N ARG A 153 15.58 -3.22 0.18
CA ARG A 153 14.99 -2.34 -0.85
C ARG A 153 14.81 -3.05 -2.18
N ALA A 154 15.81 -3.82 -2.61
CA ALA A 154 15.72 -4.58 -3.87
C ALA A 154 14.62 -5.64 -3.81
N VAL A 155 14.53 -6.39 -2.70
CA VAL A 155 13.48 -7.40 -2.51
C VAL A 155 12.12 -6.74 -2.31
N GLY A 156 12.02 -5.69 -1.49
CA GLY A 156 10.80 -4.93 -1.25
C GLY A 156 10.16 -4.42 -2.54
N LYS A 157 10.97 -3.84 -3.44
CA LYS A 157 10.53 -3.48 -4.79
C LYS A 157 10.12 -4.69 -5.64
N LYS A 158 10.94 -5.75 -5.64
CA LYS A 158 10.68 -6.95 -6.45
C LYS A 158 9.37 -7.63 -6.08
N ILE A 159 9.05 -7.68 -4.79
CA ILE A 159 7.84 -8.33 -4.34
C ILE A 159 6.68 -7.36 -4.14
N HIS A 160 6.88 -6.04 -4.13
CA HIS A 160 5.91 -5.01 -3.72
C HIS A 160 5.49 -5.14 -2.25
N SER A 161 6.48 -5.10 -1.35
CA SER A 161 6.26 -5.19 0.11
C SER A 161 6.62 -3.90 0.82
N THR A 162 5.60 -3.24 1.39
CA THR A 162 5.76 -2.08 2.27
C THR A 162 6.49 -2.44 3.55
N ALA A 163 6.30 -3.66 4.09
CA ALA A 163 7.03 -4.14 5.27
C ALA A 163 8.54 -4.27 5.02
N MET A 164 8.94 -4.79 3.85
CA MET A 164 10.35 -4.84 3.46
C MET A 164 10.93 -3.46 3.19
N ASP A 165 10.16 -2.56 2.59
CA ASP A 165 10.58 -1.17 2.39
C ASP A 165 10.79 -0.45 3.73
N ALA A 166 9.91 -0.67 4.72
CA ALA A 166 10.09 -0.16 6.08
C ALA A 166 11.37 -0.71 6.73
N THR A 167 11.63 -2.02 6.59
CA THR A 167 12.86 -2.65 7.11
C THR A 167 14.11 -2.15 6.37
N ALA A 168 13.99 -1.78 5.10
CA ALA A 168 15.07 -1.13 4.37
C ALA A 168 15.36 0.27 4.92
N MET A 169 14.32 1.08 5.12
CA MET A 169 14.45 2.44 5.68
C MET A 169 15.06 2.40 7.08
N ASP A 170 14.66 1.45 7.92
CA ASP A 170 15.26 1.18 9.24
C ASP A 170 16.79 1.00 9.14
N SER A 171 17.23 0.07 8.29
CA SER A 171 18.67 -0.18 8.08
C SER A 171 19.41 1.06 7.54
N LEU A 172 18.77 1.90 6.73
CA LEU A 172 19.35 3.14 6.24
C LEU A 172 19.44 4.20 7.35
N SER A 173 18.40 4.33 8.16
CA SER A 173 18.37 5.21 9.33
C SER A 173 19.51 4.90 10.28
N ASP A 174 19.78 3.62 10.54
CA ASP A 174 20.92 3.21 11.36
C ASP A 174 22.26 3.54 10.71
N ALA A 175 22.42 3.25 9.42
CA ALA A 175 23.65 3.59 8.70
C ALA A 175 23.95 5.09 8.76
N VAL A 176 22.93 5.94 8.57
CA VAL A 176 23.05 7.40 8.65
C VAL A 176 23.36 7.84 10.08
N SER A 177 22.71 7.24 11.08
CA SER A 177 22.95 7.53 12.50
C SER A 177 24.36 7.16 12.94
N THR A 178 24.81 5.94 12.64
CA THR A 178 26.17 5.50 12.92
C THR A 178 27.21 6.33 12.16
N ALA A 179 26.93 6.71 10.91
CA ALA A 179 27.81 7.58 10.12
C ALA A 179 27.91 9.00 10.72
N ALA A 180 26.80 9.55 11.20
CA ALA A 180 26.78 10.83 11.91
C ALA A 180 27.65 10.79 13.17
N VAL A 181 27.52 9.75 13.99
CA VAL A 181 28.37 9.56 15.19
C VAL A 181 29.84 9.43 14.79
N LEU A 182 30.15 8.67 13.73
CA LEU A 182 31.51 8.50 13.24
C LEU A 182 32.11 9.84 12.78
N VAL A 183 31.37 10.63 11.99
CA VAL A 183 31.80 11.95 11.52
C VAL A 183 31.97 12.92 12.69
N ALA A 184 31.01 12.97 13.62
CA ALA A 184 31.10 13.83 14.79
C ALA A 184 32.31 13.47 15.67
N THR A 185 32.61 12.19 15.83
CA THR A 185 33.78 11.70 16.57
C THR A 185 35.08 12.13 15.89
N LEU A 186 35.19 11.96 14.57
CA LEU A 186 36.37 12.38 13.81
C LEU A 186 36.57 13.90 13.86
N VAL A 187 35.50 14.68 13.67
CA VAL A 187 35.58 16.15 13.77
C VAL A 187 35.99 16.58 15.17
N GLY A 188 35.42 15.96 16.21
CA GLY A 188 35.80 16.21 17.60
C GLY A 188 37.28 15.95 17.86
N GLN A 189 37.83 14.85 17.33
CA GLN A 189 39.26 14.52 17.47
C GLN A 189 40.19 15.55 16.80
N PHE A 190 39.84 16.06 15.61
CA PHE A 190 40.71 16.99 14.86
C PHE A 190 40.51 18.47 15.22
N THR A 191 39.32 18.86 15.67
CA THR A 191 38.94 20.28 15.86
C THR A 191 38.60 20.65 17.30
N GLY A 192 38.38 19.67 18.18
CA GLY A 192 37.88 19.89 19.54
C GLY A 192 36.41 20.34 19.61
N LEU A 193 35.70 20.44 18.47
CA LEU A 193 34.31 20.87 18.42
C LEU A 193 33.36 19.72 18.78
N MET A 194 32.49 19.96 19.76
CA MET A 194 31.49 18.99 20.24
C MET A 194 30.18 19.13 19.45
N ILE A 195 30.17 18.62 18.21
CA ILE A 195 29.01 18.74 17.30
C ILE A 195 28.03 17.56 17.38
N ASP A 196 28.35 16.52 18.16
CA ASP A 196 27.61 15.25 18.20
C ASP A 196 26.11 15.45 18.50
N GLY A 197 25.77 16.31 19.45
CA GLY A 197 24.38 16.62 19.76
C GLY A 197 23.61 17.29 18.61
N TRP A 198 24.25 18.18 17.85
CA TRP A 198 23.62 18.84 16.70
C TRP A 198 23.44 17.89 15.51
N VAL A 199 24.46 17.09 15.23
CA VAL A 199 24.39 16.08 14.16
C VAL A 199 23.36 15.02 14.51
N GLY A 200 23.34 14.54 15.76
CA GLY A 200 22.35 13.58 16.26
C GLY A 200 20.92 14.10 16.17
N LEU A 201 20.70 15.40 16.46
CA LEU A 201 19.37 16.02 16.33
C LEU A 201 18.90 16.08 14.86
N LEU A 202 19.81 16.41 13.94
CA LEU A 202 19.51 16.41 12.50
C LEU A 202 19.15 15.01 12.02
N VAL A 203 19.90 14.00 12.45
CA VAL A 203 19.60 12.60 12.14
C VAL A 203 18.25 12.18 12.73
N ALA A 204 17.96 12.52 13.98
CA ALA A 204 16.68 12.21 14.61
C ALA A 204 15.49 12.75 13.79
N LEU A 205 15.57 13.99 13.30
CA LEU A 205 14.53 14.56 12.42
C LEU A 205 14.37 13.78 11.11
N PHE A 206 15.48 13.35 10.49
CA PHE A 206 15.45 12.51 9.30
C PHE A 206 14.79 11.14 9.56
N ILE A 207 15.11 10.52 10.70
CA ILE A 207 14.52 9.24 11.12
C ILE A 207 13.02 9.40 11.37
N LEU A 208 12.61 10.43 12.11
CA LEU A 208 11.19 10.70 12.39
C LEU A 208 10.38 10.91 11.10
N TYR A 209 10.92 11.65 10.14
CA TYR A 209 10.29 11.83 8.83
C TYR A 209 10.17 10.51 8.07
N SER A 210 11.23 9.69 8.07
CA SER A 210 11.25 8.38 7.42
C SER A 210 10.25 7.40 8.06
N ALA A 211 10.16 7.39 9.39
CA ALA A 211 9.20 6.58 10.15
C ALA A 211 7.75 7.00 9.87
N TYR A 212 7.47 8.31 9.86
CA TYR A 212 6.15 8.84 9.50
C TYR A 212 5.75 8.44 8.08
N LYS A 213 6.67 8.55 7.12
CA LYS A 213 6.42 8.15 5.74
C LYS A 213 6.13 6.64 5.63
N ALA A 214 6.95 5.79 6.28
CA ALA A 214 6.75 4.34 6.29
C ALA A 214 5.41 3.95 6.95
N ALA A 215 5.05 4.60 8.06
CA ALA A 215 3.77 4.38 8.73
C ALA A 215 2.59 4.77 7.82
N LYS A 216 2.66 5.93 7.15
CA LYS A 216 1.63 6.38 6.21
C LYS A 216 1.46 5.41 5.04
N GLU A 217 2.57 4.97 4.44
CA GLU A 217 2.56 4.00 3.33
C GLU A 217 1.98 2.65 3.76
N THR A 218 2.15 2.27 5.03
CA THR A 218 1.64 1.00 5.55
C THR A 218 0.17 1.09 6.02
N LEU A 219 -0.27 2.27 6.45
CA LEU A 219 -1.65 2.51 6.87
C LEU A 219 -2.59 2.63 5.66
N SER A 220 -2.11 3.18 4.54
CA SER A 220 -2.93 3.40 3.34
C SER A 220 -3.62 2.12 2.82
N PRO A 221 -2.93 0.97 2.64
CA PRO A 221 -3.59 -0.29 2.28
C PRO A 221 -4.62 -0.78 3.30
N LEU A 222 -4.46 -0.46 4.59
CA LEU A 222 -5.40 -0.86 5.65
C LEU A 222 -6.71 -0.05 5.59
N LEU A 223 -6.65 1.21 5.16
CA LEU A 223 -7.80 2.11 5.07
C LEU A 223 -8.61 1.93 3.78
N GLY A 224 -8.04 1.29 2.76
CA GLY A 224 -8.65 1.16 1.43
C GLY A 224 -8.02 2.16 0.46
N GLN A 225 -6.79 1.86 0.04
CA GLN A 225 -6.10 2.65 -0.98
C GLN A 225 -6.77 2.51 -2.34
N THR A 226 -6.70 3.56 -3.15
CA THR A 226 -7.12 3.49 -4.56
C THR A 226 -6.32 2.39 -5.28
N PRO A 227 -6.97 1.51 -6.05
CA PRO A 227 -6.28 0.50 -6.83
C PRO A 227 -5.41 1.14 -7.93
N ASP A 228 -4.41 0.38 -8.37
CA ASP A 228 -3.54 0.77 -9.47
C ASP A 228 -4.36 0.97 -10.77
N PRO A 229 -4.28 2.14 -11.44
CA PRO A 229 -5.02 2.38 -12.67
C PRO A 229 -4.75 1.36 -13.79
N GLU A 230 -3.53 0.81 -13.87
CA GLU A 230 -3.24 -0.24 -14.86
C GLU A 230 -3.98 -1.54 -14.55
N PHE A 231 -4.10 -1.89 -13.27
CA PHE A 231 -4.87 -3.06 -12.82
C PHE A 231 -6.36 -2.88 -13.12
N VAL A 232 -6.92 -1.71 -12.82
CA VAL A 232 -8.31 -1.33 -13.13
C VAL A 232 -8.59 -1.45 -14.63
N ARG A 233 -7.72 -0.88 -15.48
CA ARG A 233 -7.85 -0.95 -16.94
C ARG A 233 -7.84 -2.40 -17.43
N HIS A 234 -6.96 -3.24 -16.89
CA HIS A 234 -6.87 -4.64 -17.29
C HIS A 234 -8.13 -5.43 -16.93
N ILE A 235 -8.75 -5.16 -15.78
CA ILE A 235 -10.06 -5.74 -15.41
C ILE A 235 -11.11 -5.33 -16.44
N GLN A 236 -11.22 -4.03 -16.72
CA GLN A 236 -12.19 -3.52 -17.69
C GLN A 236 -11.99 -4.12 -19.08
N GLU A 237 -10.75 -4.25 -19.54
CA GLU A 237 -10.41 -4.87 -20.83
C GLU A 237 -10.83 -6.35 -20.89
N ILE A 238 -10.64 -7.11 -19.81
CA ILE A 238 -11.09 -8.51 -19.76
C ILE A 238 -12.62 -8.57 -19.82
N VAL A 239 -13.31 -7.78 -19.00
CA VAL A 239 -14.77 -7.83 -18.90
C VAL A 239 -15.43 -7.34 -20.21
N LEU A 240 -14.95 -6.23 -20.78
CA LEU A 240 -15.46 -5.66 -22.03
C LEU A 240 -15.03 -6.44 -23.29
N SER A 241 -14.16 -7.45 -23.16
CA SER A 241 -13.83 -8.33 -24.28
C SER A 241 -14.96 -9.30 -24.65
N TYR A 242 -15.97 -9.42 -23.79
CA TYR A 242 -17.16 -10.25 -24.01
C TYR A 242 -18.27 -9.42 -24.65
N PRO A 243 -18.77 -9.79 -25.85
CA PRO A 243 -19.73 -8.98 -26.59
C PRO A 243 -21.08 -8.83 -25.91
N GLU A 244 -21.42 -9.73 -24.97
CA GLU A 244 -22.64 -9.67 -24.18
C GLU A 244 -22.62 -8.54 -23.14
N VAL A 245 -21.42 -8.08 -22.73
CA VAL A 245 -21.25 -6.98 -21.79
C VAL A 245 -21.11 -5.67 -22.57
N GLN A 246 -22.04 -4.76 -22.34
CA GLN A 246 -22.09 -3.48 -23.06
C GLN A 246 -21.27 -2.39 -22.37
N ASN A 247 -21.18 -2.46 -21.05
CA ASN A 247 -20.47 -1.49 -20.23
C ASN A 247 -20.14 -2.07 -18.84
N VAL A 248 -19.25 -1.40 -18.11
CA VAL A 248 -18.86 -1.73 -16.73
C VAL A 248 -18.84 -0.47 -15.88
N HIS A 249 -19.45 -0.55 -14.70
CA HIS A 249 -19.45 0.51 -13.70
C HIS A 249 -19.34 -0.06 -12.28
N ASP A 250 -19.27 0.82 -11.28
CA ASP A 250 -19.15 0.48 -9.86
C ASP A 250 -18.08 -0.56 -9.54
N LEU A 251 -16.95 -0.46 -10.24
CA LEU A 251 -15.79 -1.30 -9.99
C LEU A 251 -15.17 -0.93 -8.63
N ILE A 252 -15.25 -1.85 -7.69
CA ILE A 252 -14.65 -1.78 -6.36
C ILE A 252 -13.59 -2.86 -6.24
N VAL A 253 -12.38 -2.45 -5.84
CA VAL A 253 -11.26 -3.36 -5.59
C VAL A 253 -10.93 -3.37 -4.10
N HIS A 254 -11.14 -4.51 -3.45
CA HIS A 254 -10.81 -4.73 -2.05
C HIS A 254 -9.49 -5.48 -1.90
N ASP A 255 -8.49 -4.83 -1.29
CA ASP A 255 -7.20 -5.43 -0.94
C ASP A 255 -7.25 -6.05 0.48
N TYR A 256 -7.08 -7.37 0.56
CA TYR A 256 -6.96 -8.13 1.82
C TYR A 256 -5.52 -8.56 2.12
N GLY A 257 -4.58 -7.85 1.53
CA GLY A 257 -3.15 -8.06 1.61
C GLY A 257 -2.62 -8.81 0.39
N PRO A 258 -1.29 -8.95 0.30
CA PRO A 258 -0.64 -9.38 -0.93
C PRO A 258 -1.16 -10.72 -1.47
N GLY A 259 -1.54 -10.71 -2.74
CA GLY A 259 -2.09 -11.88 -3.45
C GLY A 259 -3.52 -12.24 -3.04
N ARG A 260 -4.26 -11.35 -2.36
CA ARG A 260 -5.66 -11.54 -1.98
C ARG A 260 -6.45 -10.28 -2.31
N VAL A 261 -6.99 -10.26 -3.52
CA VAL A 261 -7.80 -9.18 -4.04
C VAL A 261 -9.20 -9.70 -4.31
N ILE A 262 -10.21 -8.97 -3.85
CA ILE A 262 -11.62 -9.22 -4.15
C ILE A 262 -12.13 -8.05 -4.97
N ILE A 263 -12.85 -8.35 -6.03
CA ILE A 263 -13.40 -7.36 -6.95
C ILE A 263 -14.92 -7.48 -6.91
N SER A 264 -15.61 -6.35 -6.85
CA SER A 264 -17.04 -6.24 -7.12
C SER A 264 -17.21 -5.26 -8.27
N LEU A 265 -18.05 -5.58 -9.25
CA LEU A 265 -18.36 -4.65 -10.35
C LEU A 265 -19.76 -4.93 -10.90
N HIS A 266 -20.32 -3.94 -11.58
CA HIS A 266 -21.57 -4.08 -12.33
C HIS A 266 -21.24 -4.21 -13.81
N ALA A 267 -21.87 -5.18 -14.48
CA ALA A 267 -21.74 -5.41 -15.91
C ALA A 267 -23.11 -5.20 -16.58
N GLU A 268 -23.20 -4.19 -17.45
CA GLU A 268 -24.43 -3.91 -18.20
C GLU A 268 -24.63 -4.97 -19.28
N VAL A 269 -25.77 -5.65 -19.26
CA VAL A 269 -26.15 -6.67 -20.26
C VAL A 269 -27.54 -6.38 -20.83
N SER A 270 -27.88 -6.99 -21.97
CA SER A 270 -29.20 -6.78 -22.56
C SER A 270 -30.32 -7.42 -21.74
N ALA A 271 -31.36 -6.63 -21.41
CA ALA A 271 -32.56 -7.11 -20.71
C ALA A 271 -33.39 -8.15 -21.50
N SER A 272 -33.21 -8.22 -22.82
CA SER A 272 -33.91 -9.20 -23.69
C SER A 272 -33.12 -10.50 -23.91
N GLY A 273 -31.91 -10.59 -23.35
CA GLY A 273 -31.07 -11.79 -23.45
C GLY A 273 -31.60 -12.97 -22.62
N ASN A 274 -31.10 -14.17 -22.92
CA ASN A 274 -31.40 -15.35 -22.11
C ASN A 274 -30.61 -15.28 -20.78
N LEU A 275 -31.32 -15.20 -19.66
CA LEU A 275 -30.73 -15.05 -18.33
C LEU A 275 -29.66 -16.11 -18.00
N LEU A 276 -29.90 -17.37 -18.33
CA LEU A 276 -28.95 -18.45 -18.03
C LEU A 276 -27.69 -18.37 -18.90
N GLN A 277 -27.84 -17.95 -20.16
CA GLN A 277 -26.69 -17.74 -21.05
C GLN A 277 -25.85 -16.54 -20.60
N LEU A 278 -26.51 -15.44 -20.21
CA LEU A 278 -25.81 -14.27 -19.68
C LEU A 278 -25.09 -14.61 -18.37
N HIS A 279 -25.72 -15.37 -17.48
CA HIS A 279 -25.08 -15.85 -16.25
C HIS A 279 -23.84 -16.71 -16.54
N ASP A 280 -23.92 -17.64 -17.51
CA ASP A 280 -22.76 -18.44 -17.91
C ASP A 280 -21.61 -17.58 -18.46
N VAL A 281 -21.92 -16.51 -19.20
CA VAL A 281 -20.89 -15.54 -19.64
C VAL A 281 -20.26 -14.83 -18.44
N ILE A 282 -21.06 -14.39 -17.47
CA ILE A 282 -20.55 -13.76 -16.24
C ILE A 282 -19.65 -14.72 -15.46
N ASP A 283 -20.06 -15.97 -15.23
CA ASP A 283 -19.25 -17.00 -14.55
C ASP A 283 -17.90 -17.21 -15.26
N ASN A 284 -17.92 -17.22 -16.60
CA ASN A 284 -16.70 -17.35 -17.40
C ASN A 284 -15.77 -16.13 -17.25
N ILE A 285 -16.32 -14.92 -17.15
CA ILE A 285 -15.55 -13.69 -16.87
C ILE A 285 -14.92 -13.77 -15.48
N GLU A 286 -15.70 -14.15 -14.45
CA GLU A 286 -15.20 -14.29 -13.07
C GLU A 286 -14.05 -15.30 -12.99
N HIS A 287 -14.20 -16.47 -13.62
CA HIS A 287 -13.14 -17.47 -13.70
C HIS A 287 -11.89 -16.97 -14.44
N ARG A 288 -12.07 -16.19 -15.50
CA ARG A 288 -10.95 -15.62 -16.26
C ARG A 288 -10.19 -14.59 -15.42
N LEU A 289 -10.89 -13.69 -14.73
CA LEU A 289 -10.29 -12.75 -13.78
C LEU A 289 -9.50 -13.49 -12.68
N GLN A 290 -10.07 -14.56 -12.12
CA GLN A 290 -9.38 -15.38 -11.13
C GLN A 290 -8.11 -16.03 -11.67
N LYS A 291 -8.16 -16.56 -12.89
CA LYS A 291 -7.02 -17.26 -13.52
C LYS A 291 -5.90 -16.32 -13.94
N GLU A 292 -6.24 -15.17 -14.54
CA GLU A 292 -5.27 -14.24 -15.12
C GLU A 292 -4.73 -13.24 -14.08
N LEU A 293 -5.58 -12.77 -13.17
CA LEU A 293 -5.24 -11.71 -12.21
C LEU A 293 -5.15 -12.20 -10.77
N GLY A 294 -5.57 -13.43 -10.47
CA GLY A 294 -5.51 -13.99 -9.12
C GLY A 294 -6.48 -13.35 -8.12
N CYS A 295 -7.54 -12.71 -8.62
CA CYS A 295 -8.57 -12.05 -7.82
C CYS A 295 -9.86 -12.87 -7.77
N VAL A 296 -10.61 -12.76 -6.69
CA VAL A 296 -11.99 -13.28 -6.64
C VAL A 296 -12.90 -12.16 -7.11
N ALA A 297 -13.65 -12.37 -8.18
CA ALA A 297 -14.60 -11.40 -8.69
C ALA A 297 -16.03 -11.80 -8.30
N VAL A 298 -16.86 -10.79 -8.05
CA VAL A 298 -18.31 -10.91 -7.98
C VAL A 298 -18.86 -9.86 -8.94
N ILE A 299 -19.56 -10.31 -9.97
CA ILE A 299 -20.10 -9.42 -11.00
C ILE A 299 -21.62 -9.39 -10.85
N HIS A 300 -22.13 -8.21 -10.53
CA HIS A 300 -23.56 -7.96 -10.59
C HIS A 300 -23.96 -7.74 -12.05
N MET A 301 -24.86 -8.59 -12.55
CA MET A 301 -25.45 -8.45 -13.87
C MET A 301 -26.53 -7.36 -13.84
N ASP A 302 -26.30 -6.27 -14.58
CA ASP A 302 -27.22 -5.14 -14.64
C ASP A 302 -27.98 -5.10 -15.98
N PRO A 303 -29.26 -5.52 -16.04
CA PRO A 303 -30.00 -5.58 -17.28
C PRO A 303 -30.44 -4.19 -17.75
N ILE A 304 -29.99 -3.80 -18.93
CA ILE A 304 -30.37 -2.55 -19.59
C ILE A 304 -31.30 -2.80 -20.79
N VAL A 305 -32.28 -1.92 -20.97
CA VAL A 305 -33.21 -1.97 -22.10
C VAL A 305 -32.50 -1.45 -23.35
N THR A 306 -32.26 -2.34 -24.30
CA THR A 306 -31.44 -2.05 -25.49
C THR A 306 -32.26 -2.01 -26.77
N ASP A 307 -33.53 -2.37 -26.71
CA ASP A 307 -34.45 -2.52 -27.84
C ASP A 307 -35.49 -1.41 -27.93
N ASP A 308 -35.60 -0.52 -26.93
CA ASP A 308 -36.47 0.65 -26.96
C ASP A 308 -35.72 1.92 -27.43
N PRO A 309 -36.04 2.45 -28.64
CA PRO A 309 -35.38 3.65 -29.16
C PRO A 309 -35.59 4.90 -28.31
N GLU A 310 -36.73 5.01 -27.62
CA GLU A 310 -37.02 6.18 -26.79
C GLU A 310 -36.15 6.20 -25.53
N THR A 311 -36.04 5.06 -24.84
CA THR A 311 -35.14 4.88 -23.69
C THR A 311 -33.70 5.18 -24.07
N GLN A 312 -33.21 4.66 -25.20
CA GLN A 312 -31.85 4.98 -25.66
C GLN A 312 -31.65 6.47 -25.95
N ARG A 313 -32.62 7.10 -26.65
CA ARG A 313 -32.57 8.53 -26.96
C ARG A 313 -32.49 9.37 -25.68
N LEU A 314 -33.32 9.06 -24.69
CA LEU A 314 -33.35 9.78 -23.42
C LEU A 314 -32.09 9.53 -22.59
N ARG A 315 -31.59 8.30 -22.55
CA ARG A 315 -30.32 7.96 -21.88
C ARG A 315 -29.17 8.81 -22.43
N LEU A 316 -29.00 8.86 -23.76
CA LEU A 316 -27.97 9.67 -24.41
C LEU A 316 -28.17 11.16 -24.15
N ALA A 317 -29.40 11.65 -24.20
CA ALA A 317 -29.70 13.05 -23.95
C ALA A 317 -29.41 13.46 -22.49
N VAL A 318 -29.71 12.61 -21.52
CA VAL A 318 -29.36 12.83 -20.11
C VAL A 318 -27.85 12.78 -19.93
N ALA A 319 -27.17 11.78 -20.49
CA ALA A 319 -25.71 11.66 -20.43
C ALA A 319 -24.99 12.91 -20.95
N GLU A 320 -25.45 13.48 -22.07
CA GLU A 320 -24.88 14.72 -22.61
C GLU A 320 -25.24 15.96 -21.76
N LYS A 321 -26.46 16.01 -21.21
CA LYS A 321 -26.87 17.12 -20.34
C LYS A 321 -26.09 17.14 -19.02
N VAL A 322 -25.84 16.01 -18.37
CA VAL A 322 -25.09 16.01 -17.10
C VAL A 322 -23.66 16.51 -17.29
N LYS A 323 -23.04 16.27 -18.45
CA LYS A 323 -21.71 16.80 -18.81
C LYS A 323 -21.66 18.32 -18.89
N THR A 324 -22.81 19.00 -19.04
CA THR A 324 -22.87 20.47 -18.99
C THR A 324 -22.68 21.04 -17.58
N ILE A 325 -22.84 20.21 -16.54
CA ILE A 325 -22.56 20.57 -15.15
C ILE A 325 -21.05 20.50 -14.91
N ASP A 326 -20.43 19.37 -15.23
CA ASP A 326 -18.98 19.20 -15.34
C ASP A 326 -18.70 18.09 -16.38
N PRO A 327 -17.77 18.29 -17.33
CA PRO A 327 -17.54 17.36 -18.45
C PRO A 327 -17.19 15.91 -18.06
N ARG A 328 -16.78 15.70 -16.81
CA ARG A 328 -16.36 14.40 -16.27
C ARG A 328 -17.49 13.62 -15.61
N LEU A 329 -18.71 14.19 -15.48
CA LEU A 329 -19.85 13.45 -14.96
C LEU A 329 -20.28 12.37 -15.96
N THR A 330 -20.55 11.19 -15.44
CA THR A 330 -21.10 10.06 -16.18
C THR A 330 -22.38 9.56 -15.50
N ILE A 331 -23.20 8.81 -16.24
CA ILE A 331 -24.39 8.15 -15.70
C ILE A 331 -24.33 6.65 -15.99
N HIS A 332 -24.96 5.86 -15.15
CA HIS A 332 -25.24 4.43 -15.34
C HIS A 332 -26.64 4.10 -14.80
N ASP A 333 -27.07 2.84 -14.97
CA ASP A 333 -28.33 2.28 -14.46
C ASP A 333 -29.59 3.04 -14.89
N PHE A 334 -29.52 3.59 -16.11
CA PHE A 334 -30.59 4.38 -16.68
C PHE A 334 -31.80 3.51 -17.04
N ARG A 335 -32.95 3.83 -16.45
CA ARG A 335 -34.23 3.21 -16.76
C ARG A 335 -35.37 4.22 -16.76
N MET A 336 -36.40 3.90 -17.53
CA MET A 336 -37.64 4.66 -17.60
C MET A 336 -38.77 3.92 -16.91
N VAL A 337 -39.48 4.62 -16.03
CA VAL A 337 -40.69 4.11 -15.38
C VAL A 337 -41.85 5.05 -15.72
N PRO A 338 -42.66 4.75 -16.75
CA PRO A 338 -43.81 5.55 -17.10
C PRO A 338 -44.91 5.40 -16.03
N GLY A 339 -45.43 6.53 -15.57
CA GLY A 339 -46.54 6.61 -14.63
C GLY A 339 -47.75 7.33 -15.24
N PRO A 340 -48.91 7.32 -14.54
CA PRO A 340 -50.16 7.90 -15.07
C PRO A 340 -50.11 9.43 -15.24
N SER A 341 -49.22 10.13 -14.55
CA SER A 341 -49.08 11.60 -14.63
C SER A 341 -47.74 12.08 -15.18
N HIS A 342 -46.69 11.27 -15.08
CA HIS A 342 -45.33 11.61 -15.48
C HIS A 342 -44.49 10.35 -15.66
N THR A 343 -43.36 10.48 -16.33
CA THR A 343 -42.37 9.42 -16.51
C THR A 343 -41.14 9.71 -15.67
N ASN A 344 -40.77 8.75 -14.81
CA ASN A 344 -39.54 8.85 -14.03
C ASN A 344 -38.36 8.34 -14.85
N LEU A 345 -37.33 9.19 -14.99
CA LEU A 345 -36.02 8.81 -15.48
C LEU A 345 -35.15 8.52 -14.26
N ILE A 346 -34.87 7.24 -14.03
CA ILE A 346 -34.10 6.77 -12.88
C ILE A 346 -32.70 6.41 -13.37
N PHE A 347 -31.67 6.94 -12.73
CA PHE A 347 -30.27 6.69 -13.09
C PHE A 347 -29.35 7.16 -11.96
N ASP A 348 -28.15 6.62 -11.95
CA ASP A 348 -27.12 7.03 -11.01
C ASP A 348 -26.13 7.94 -11.73
N THR A 349 -25.62 8.96 -11.03
CA THR A 349 -24.66 9.91 -11.59
C THR A 349 -23.38 9.88 -10.78
N VAL A 350 -22.28 9.56 -11.46
CA VAL A 350 -20.95 9.54 -10.87
C VAL A 350 -20.38 10.94 -10.90
N VAL A 351 -20.15 11.50 -9.71
CA VAL A 351 -19.54 12.81 -9.53
C VAL A 351 -18.05 12.64 -9.20
N PRO A 352 -17.15 13.16 -10.05
CA PRO A 352 -15.72 13.11 -9.78
C PRO A 352 -15.34 13.85 -8.49
N TYR A 353 -14.26 13.41 -7.86
CA TYR A 353 -13.68 14.14 -6.75
C TYR A 353 -13.23 15.56 -7.18
N GLY A 354 -13.40 16.54 -6.29
CA GLY A 354 -13.01 17.93 -6.51
C GLY A 354 -14.05 18.80 -7.22
N VAL A 355 -15.23 18.26 -7.55
CA VAL A 355 -16.39 19.08 -7.96
C VAL A 355 -16.83 19.96 -6.78
N LYS A 356 -17.01 21.27 -7.03
CA LYS A 356 -17.34 22.26 -5.99
C LYS A 356 -18.80 22.19 -5.51
N LEU A 357 -19.68 21.63 -6.33
CA LEU A 357 -21.10 21.50 -6.02
C LEU A 357 -21.32 20.38 -5.01
N ASP A 358 -22.18 20.63 -4.03
CA ASP A 358 -22.63 19.58 -3.13
C ASP A 358 -23.63 18.62 -3.84
N ARG A 359 -23.89 17.46 -3.23
CA ARG A 359 -24.78 16.44 -3.81
C ARG A 359 -26.19 16.97 -4.10
N ALA A 360 -26.74 17.82 -3.23
CA ALA A 360 -28.08 18.37 -3.39
C ALA A 360 -28.14 19.38 -4.54
N GLN A 361 -27.08 20.17 -4.73
CA GLN A 361 -26.94 21.10 -5.84
C GLN A 361 -26.82 20.37 -7.18
N VAL A 362 -26.01 19.30 -7.25
CA VAL A 362 -25.91 18.46 -8.44
C VAL A 362 -27.27 17.84 -8.76
N GLN A 363 -27.92 17.21 -7.78
CA GLN A 363 -29.25 16.60 -7.94
C GLN A 363 -30.29 17.61 -8.44
N LYS A 364 -30.33 18.83 -7.86
CA LYS A 364 -31.23 19.89 -8.30
C LYS A 364 -30.95 20.29 -9.75
N ARG A 365 -29.69 20.43 -10.13
CA ARG A 365 -29.31 20.83 -11.49
C ARG A 365 -29.66 19.75 -12.52
N ILE A 366 -29.47 18.48 -12.17
CA ILE A 366 -29.88 17.34 -12.98
C ILE A 366 -31.40 17.34 -13.17
N ALA A 367 -32.17 17.56 -12.10
CA ALA A 367 -33.62 17.62 -12.17
C ALA A 367 -34.12 18.74 -13.11
N GLU A 368 -33.49 19.92 -13.06
CA GLU A 368 -33.77 21.03 -14.00
C GLU A 368 -33.45 20.65 -15.45
N LEU A 369 -32.32 20.00 -15.70
CA LEU A 369 -31.89 19.55 -17.02
C LEU A 369 -32.80 18.47 -17.61
N VAL A 370 -33.26 17.53 -16.78
CA VAL A 370 -34.22 16.50 -17.20
C VAL A 370 -35.57 17.11 -17.58
N ARG A 371 -36.07 18.08 -16.82
CA ARG A 371 -37.32 18.79 -17.18
C ARG A 371 -37.23 19.53 -18.51
N GLN A 372 -36.05 19.97 -18.93
CA GLN A 372 -35.87 20.58 -20.25
C GLN A 372 -35.99 19.58 -21.42
N LEU A 373 -35.93 18.27 -21.16
CA LEU A 373 -36.17 17.23 -22.16
C LEU A 373 -37.68 17.02 -22.43
N GLY A 374 -38.52 17.48 -21.52
CA GLY A 374 -39.98 17.39 -21.58
C GLY A 374 -40.59 17.58 -20.18
N GLU A 375 -41.69 18.31 -20.09
CA GLU A 375 -42.36 18.62 -18.82
C GLU A 375 -42.87 17.37 -18.10
N GLN A 376 -43.11 16.29 -18.85
CA GLN A 376 -43.52 14.99 -18.32
C GLN A 376 -42.38 14.17 -17.70
N TYR A 377 -41.11 14.58 -17.82
CA TYR A 377 -39.97 13.81 -17.32
C TYR A 377 -39.48 14.31 -15.96
N PHE A 378 -39.32 13.37 -15.03
CA PHE A 378 -38.83 13.64 -13.68
C PHE A 378 -37.58 12.82 -13.40
N ALA A 379 -36.53 13.47 -12.91
CA ALA A 379 -35.30 12.79 -12.53
C ALA A 379 -35.44 12.16 -11.13
N VAL A 380 -35.15 10.87 -11.03
CA VAL A 380 -34.91 10.18 -9.77
C VAL A 380 -33.44 9.74 -9.80
N VAL A 381 -32.57 10.57 -9.23
CA VAL A 381 -31.12 10.40 -9.38
C VAL A 381 -30.45 10.09 -8.04
N GLN A 382 -29.60 9.07 -8.03
CA GLN A 382 -28.62 8.84 -6.96
C GLN A 382 -27.28 9.47 -7.35
N ILE A 383 -26.60 10.07 -6.38
CA ILE A 383 -25.31 10.72 -6.59
C ILE A 383 -24.22 9.89 -5.94
N ASP A 384 -23.36 9.31 -6.77
CA ASP A 384 -22.28 8.43 -6.37
C ASP A 384 -20.91 9.04 -6.70
N ASN A 385 -19.87 8.43 -6.15
CA ASN A 385 -18.49 8.82 -6.39
C ASN A 385 -17.73 7.59 -6.90
N SER A 386 -16.85 7.78 -7.88
CA SER A 386 -16.07 6.66 -8.42
C SER A 386 -15.11 6.11 -7.36
N TYR A 387 -15.06 4.79 -7.21
CA TYR A 387 -14.09 4.09 -6.36
C TYR A 387 -12.74 3.86 -7.05
N VAL A 388 -12.68 4.13 -8.36
CA VAL A 388 -11.47 4.06 -9.21
C VAL A 388 -11.19 5.43 -9.82
N LEU A 389 -9.91 5.77 -10.01
CA LEU A 389 -9.48 7.07 -10.55
C LEU A 389 -9.42 7.11 -12.06
#